data_AF-A0A0D0CLR9-F1
#
_entry.id   AF-A0A0D0CLR9-F1
#
_cell.length_a   1.000
_cell.length_b   1.000
_cell.length_c   1.000
_cell.angle_alpha   90.00
_cell.angle_beta   90.00
_cell.angle_gamma   90.00
#
_symmetry.space_group_name_H-M   'P 1'
#
loop_
_entity.id
_entity.type
_entity.pdbx_description
1 polymer ?
#
loop_
_entity_poly.entity_id
_entity_poly.type
_entity_poly.pdbx_seq_one_letter_code
_entity_poly.pdbx_strand_id
1 'polypeptide(L)'
;PMAVNSRFWLPPARCFVTPKKEESQARLFSGWTKMRSVMLYQLGSLDCSAIQLLTKDWWSIIEIVTGGEVVSGKQETQSGKKFAEMRLVLQECFKCSSVSINLTLLPKKSAMWNNQFISPLQDPEPQLAAHILWELCELNFCNELIMLNSHLNKSGMDTLDRQQLLEQCWVG
;
A
#
# COMPACT_ATOMS: atom_id res chain seq x y z
N PRO A 1 8.58 11.27 -25.58
CA PRO A 1 8.58 10.03 -24.77
C PRO A 1 7.26 9.91 -24.00
N MET A 2 6.45 8.88 -24.29
CA MET A 2 5.22 8.64 -23.53
C MET A 2 5.58 8.53 -22.05
N ALA A 3 4.98 9.38 -21.22
CA ALA A 3 5.28 9.45 -19.80
C ALA A 3 5.05 8.07 -19.18
N VAL A 4 6.12 7.45 -18.66
CA VAL A 4 6.03 6.22 -17.87
C VAL A 4 5.05 6.51 -16.74
N ASN A 5 3.93 5.78 -16.70
CA ASN A 5 2.95 5.91 -15.63
C ASN A 5 3.64 5.52 -14.31
N SER A 6 4.01 6.52 -13.50
CA SER A 6 4.77 6.36 -12.26
C SER A 6 3.86 6.11 -11.05
N ARG A 7 2.67 5.56 -11.29
CA ARG A 7 1.70 5.22 -10.26
C ARG A 7 1.82 3.75 -9.90
N PHE A 8 1.71 3.47 -8.61
CA PHE A 8 1.91 2.17 -8.01
C PHE A 8 0.67 1.75 -7.20
N TRP A 9 0.37 0.46 -7.25
CA TRP A 9 -0.73 -0.17 -6.52
C TRP A 9 -0.44 -0.35 -5.04
N LEU A 10 0.85 -0.49 -4.72
CA LEU A 10 1.39 -0.56 -3.38
C LEU A 10 2.56 0.42 -3.26
N PRO A 11 2.97 0.82 -2.05
CA PRO A 11 4.15 1.64 -1.89
C PRO A 11 5.38 0.87 -2.41
N PRO A 12 6.19 1.45 -3.31
CA PRO A 12 7.39 0.78 -3.79
C PRO A 12 8.37 0.49 -2.66
N ALA A 13 9.01 -0.69 -2.65
CA ALA A 13 9.96 -1.09 -1.60
C ALA A 13 11.11 -0.08 -1.41
N ARG A 14 11.56 0.59 -2.48
CA ARG A 14 12.56 1.67 -2.40
C ARG A 14 12.17 2.78 -1.41
N CYS A 15 10.87 3.03 -1.22
CA CYS A 15 10.40 4.07 -0.31
C CYS A 15 10.79 3.79 1.13
N PHE A 16 10.90 2.51 1.52
CA PHE A 16 11.22 2.05 2.86
C PHE A 16 12.71 2.16 3.18
N VAL A 17 13.58 2.05 2.16
CA VAL A 17 15.05 2.09 2.33
C VAL A 17 15.67 3.43 1.97
N THR A 18 14.93 4.32 1.30
CA THR A 18 15.41 5.67 0.93
C THR A 18 15.67 6.59 2.13
N PRO A 19 14.83 6.62 3.19
CA PRO A 19 15.01 7.56 4.29
C PRO A 19 16.28 7.26 5.07
N LYS A 20 17.02 8.29 5.46
CA LYS A 20 18.25 8.12 6.26
C LYS A 20 18.00 8.10 7.77
N LYS A 21 16.80 8.49 8.19
CA LYS A 21 16.41 8.54 9.61
C LYS A 21 15.69 7.24 9.97
N GLU A 22 16.20 6.55 10.98
CA GLU A 22 15.62 5.32 11.54
C GLU A 22 14.13 5.51 11.87
N GLU A 23 13.78 6.57 12.58
CA GLU A 23 12.38 6.86 12.91
C GLU A 23 11.46 6.97 11.67
N SER A 24 11.98 7.50 10.55
CA SER A 24 11.20 7.58 9.32
C SER A 24 11.01 6.21 8.67
N GLN A 25 12.05 5.36 8.69
CA GLN A 25 11.95 3.99 8.19
C GLN A 25 10.99 3.16 9.07
N ALA A 26 11.12 3.23 10.40
CA ALA A 26 10.26 2.57 11.36
C ALA A 26 8.78 2.90 11.15
N ARG A 27 8.46 4.18 10.92
CA ARG A 27 7.11 4.63 10.58
C ARG A 27 6.61 4.03 9.26
N LEU A 28 7.47 3.89 8.26
CA LEU A 28 7.07 3.26 6.99
C LEU A 28 6.69 1.80 7.19
N PHE A 29 7.54 1.02 7.84
CA PHE A 29 7.28 -0.39 8.15
C PHE A 29 6.03 -0.56 9.04
N SER A 30 5.92 0.24 10.09
CA SER A 30 4.74 0.26 10.97
C SER A 30 3.46 0.64 10.21
N GLY A 31 3.52 1.66 9.35
CA GLY A 31 2.39 2.11 8.56
C GLY A 31 1.91 1.04 7.56
N TRP A 32 2.83 0.43 6.82
CA TRP A 32 2.52 -0.69 5.92
C TRP A 32 1.81 -1.82 6.66
N THR A 33 2.38 -2.30 7.75
CA THR A 33 1.82 -3.46 8.47
C THR A 33 0.44 -3.19 9.06
N LYS A 34 0.13 -1.96 9.45
CA LYS A 34 -1.22 -1.58 9.89
C LYS A 34 -2.27 -1.68 8.78
N MET A 35 -1.90 -1.30 7.55
CA MET A 35 -2.80 -1.29 6.38
C MET A 35 -2.70 -2.54 5.49
N ARG A 36 -1.71 -3.40 5.72
CA ARG A 36 -1.40 -4.62 4.94
C ARG A 36 -2.64 -5.46 4.64
N SER A 37 -3.45 -5.76 5.66
CA SER A 37 -4.64 -6.62 5.49
C SER A 37 -5.66 -6.05 4.51
N VAL A 38 -5.83 -4.73 4.48
CA VAL A 38 -6.77 -4.10 3.55
C VAL A 38 -6.19 -4.08 2.15
N MET A 39 -4.92 -3.73 2.02
CA MET A 39 -4.26 -3.70 0.71
C MET A 39 -4.25 -5.09 0.08
N LEU A 40 -3.95 -6.14 0.85
CA LEU A 40 -4.04 -7.53 0.38
C LEU A 40 -5.46 -7.91 -0.04
N TYR A 41 -6.48 -7.53 0.75
CA TYR A 41 -7.87 -7.76 0.38
C TYR A 41 -8.23 -7.07 -0.94
N GLN A 42 -7.81 -5.82 -1.12
CA GLN A 42 -8.07 -5.07 -2.35
C GLN A 42 -7.39 -5.69 -3.57
N LEU A 43 -6.16 -6.18 -3.42
CA LEU A 43 -5.45 -6.85 -4.51
C LEU A 43 -6.09 -8.20 -4.90
N GLY A 44 -6.71 -8.89 -3.95
CA GLY A 44 -7.41 -10.15 -4.20
C GLY A 44 -8.88 -9.99 -4.63
N SER A 45 -9.44 -8.78 -4.59
CA SER A 45 -10.86 -8.54 -4.88
C SER A 45 -11.04 -7.91 -6.26
N LEU A 46 -11.78 -8.61 -7.12
CA LEU A 46 -12.19 -8.12 -8.44
C LEU A 46 -13.16 -6.94 -8.39
N ASP A 47 -13.88 -6.77 -7.28
CA ASP A 47 -14.88 -5.71 -7.09
C ASP A 47 -14.27 -4.40 -6.58
N CYS A 48 -12.99 -4.42 -6.16
CA CYS A 48 -12.32 -3.26 -5.63
C CYS A 48 -11.66 -2.45 -6.76
N SER A 49 -11.92 -1.15 -6.79
CA SER A 49 -11.17 -0.24 -7.64
C SER A 49 -9.74 -0.08 -7.13
N ALA A 50 -8.82 -0.56 -7.96
CA ALA A 50 -7.39 -0.31 -7.92
C ALA A 50 -7.00 1.11 -7.47
N ILE A 51 -6.36 1.26 -6.32
CA ILE A 51 -5.68 2.52 -6.02
C ILE A 51 -4.38 2.55 -6.81
N GLN A 52 -4.16 3.59 -7.61
CA GLN A 52 -2.88 3.82 -8.27
C GLN A 52 -2.35 5.18 -7.86
N LEU A 53 -1.34 5.18 -6.98
CA LEU A 53 -0.81 6.39 -6.36
C LEU A 53 0.63 6.66 -6.76
N LEU A 54 1.01 7.94 -6.80
CA LEU A 54 2.40 8.32 -6.94
C LEU A 54 3.19 7.95 -5.67
N THR A 55 4.51 7.81 -5.78
CA THR A 55 5.37 7.55 -4.61
C THR A 55 5.13 8.55 -3.48
N LYS A 56 5.02 9.85 -3.78
CA LYS A 56 4.77 10.90 -2.77
C LYS A 56 3.41 10.78 -2.08
N ASP A 57 2.43 10.20 -2.76
CA ASP A 57 1.07 10.03 -2.24
C ASP A 57 1.05 8.87 -1.24
N TRP A 58 1.79 7.80 -1.52
CA TRP A 58 2.04 6.70 -0.58
C TRP A 58 2.69 7.16 0.73
N TRP A 59 3.58 8.15 0.67
CA TRP A 59 4.16 8.75 1.86
C TRP A 59 3.08 9.38 2.75
N SER A 60 2.19 10.21 2.17
CA SER A 60 1.09 10.81 2.92
C SER A 60 0.12 9.77 3.49
N ILE A 61 -0.16 8.69 2.75
CA ILE A 61 -0.96 7.56 3.23
C ILE A 61 -0.33 6.96 4.50
N ILE A 62 0.98 6.69 4.48
CA ILE A 62 1.68 6.09 5.62
C ILE A 62 1.69 7.04 6.82
N GLU A 63 1.87 8.34 6.59
CA GLU A 63 1.77 9.35 7.66
C GLU A 63 0.38 9.38 8.29
N ILE A 64 -0.70 9.25 7.49
CA ILE A 64 -2.08 9.19 8.02
C ILE A 64 -2.24 7.96 8.92
N VAL A 65 -1.87 6.77 8.46
CA VAL A 65 -2.09 5.52 9.22
C VAL A 65 -1.17 5.35 10.42
N THR A 66 -0.08 6.11 10.49
CA THR A 66 0.83 6.16 11.65
C THR A 66 0.47 7.27 12.64
N GLY A 67 -0.50 8.14 12.32
CA GLY A 67 -0.93 9.23 13.21
C GLY A 67 -0.10 10.51 13.10
N GLY A 68 0.59 10.73 11.99
CA GLY A 68 1.38 11.94 11.71
C GLY A 68 0.55 13.23 11.61
N GLU A 69 -0.78 13.12 11.53
CA GLU A 69 -1.72 14.24 11.41
C GLU A 69 -1.65 15.28 12.53
N VAL A 70 -1.07 14.95 13.69
CA VAL A 70 -0.96 15.88 14.83
C VAL A 70 -0.06 17.09 14.50
N VAL A 71 0.78 17.02 13.45
CA VAL A 71 1.73 18.10 13.13
C VAL A 71 1.22 19.07 12.04
N SER A 72 0.23 18.69 11.23
CA SER A 72 -0.20 19.51 10.07
C SER A 72 -1.41 20.40 10.32
N GLY A 73 -1.51 21.03 11.50
CA GLY A 73 -2.65 21.82 12.00
C GLY A 73 -3.13 23.03 11.16
N LYS A 74 -2.85 23.07 9.86
CA LYS A 74 -3.37 24.07 8.91
C LYS A 74 -3.85 23.38 7.62
N GLN A 75 -5.15 23.08 7.55
CA GLN A 75 -5.84 22.59 6.35
C GLN A 75 -5.63 23.51 5.12
N GLU A 76 -5.25 24.76 5.35
CA GLU A 76 -5.01 25.77 4.32
C GLU A 76 -3.68 25.56 3.54
N THR A 77 -2.75 24.77 4.08
CA THR A 77 -1.48 24.47 3.40
C THR A 77 -1.67 23.45 2.27
N GLN A 78 -0.84 23.49 1.23
CA GLN A 78 -0.87 22.48 0.16
C GLN A 78 -0.72 21.05 0.70
N SER A 79 0.14 20.86 1.69
CA SER A 79 0.30 19.58 2.38
C SER A 79 -0.98 19.17 3.11
N GLY A 80 -1.62 20.08 3.85
CA GLY A 80 -2.89 19.80 4.53
C GLY A 80 -4.02 19.38 3.56
N LYS A 81 -4.11 20.04 2.40
CA LYS A 81 -5.06 19.64 1.33
C LYS A 81 -4.76 18.25 0.79
N LYS A 82 -3.47 17.94 0.55
CA LYS A 82 -3.07 16.62 0.04
C LYS A 82 -3.33 15.50 1.05
N PHE A 83 -3.13 15.77 2.34
CA PHE A 83 -3.50 14.86 3.42
C PHE A 83 -5.00 14.58 3.45
N ALA A 84 -5.84 15.60 3.34
CA ALA A 84 -7.28 15.44 3.27
C ALA A 84 -7.72 14.61 2.04
N GLU A 85 -7.09 14.86 0.88
CA GLU A 85 -7.30 14.07 -0.34
C GLU A 85 -6.94 12.59 -0.13
N MET A 86 -5.76 12.30 0.42
CA MET A 86 -5.31 10.92 0.65
C MET A 86 -6.13 10.19 1.70
N ARG A 87 -6.68 10.92 2.67
CA ARG A 87 -7.63 10.37 3.64
C ARG A 87 -8.94 9.95 2.96
N LEU A 88 -9.46 10.75 2.03
CA LEU A 88 -10.65 10.38 1.25
C LEU A 88 -10.39 9.16 0.37
N VAL A 89 -9.22 9.08 -0.26
CA VAL A 89 -8.81 7.89 -1.01
C VAL A 89 -8.84 6.66 -0.10
N LEU A 90 -8.17 6.69 1.06
CA LEU A 90 -8.19 5.57 2.01
C LEU A 90 -9.60 5.21 2.47
N GLN A 91 -10.47 6.19 2.72
CA GLN A 91 -11.85 5.95 3.14
C GLN A 91 -12.61 5.15 2.09
N GLU A 92 -12.49 5.53 0.82
CA GLU A 92 -13.17 4.85 -0.27
C GLU A 92 -12.65 3.42 -0.42
N CYS A 93 -11.33 3.26 -0.31
CA CYS A 93 -10.68 1.97 -0.39
C CYS A 93 -11.14 1.00 0.70
N PHE A 94 -11.40 1.51 1.90
CA PHE A 94 -11.88 0.70 3.02
C PHE A 94 -13.37 0.37 2.95
N LYS A 95 -14.18 1.17 2.23
CA LYS A 95 -15.60 0.82 1.99
C LYS A 95 -15.74 -0.41 1.10
N CYS A 96 -14.87 -0.54 0.11
CA CYS A 96 -14.85 -1.71 -0.78
C CYS A 96 -14.31 -2.97 -0.09
N SER A 97 -13.60 -2.82 1.03
CA SER A 97 -13.13 -3.96 1.80
C SER A 97 -14.20 -4.47 2.78
N SER A 98 -14.46 -5.78 2.78
CA SER A 98 -15.24 -6.43 3.86
C SER A 98 -14.56 -6.32 5.24
N VAL A 99 -13.30 -5.90 5.24
CA VAL A 99 -12.53 -5.56 6.44
C VAL A 99 -12.98 -4.18 6.95
N SER A 100 -13.79 -4.14 8.01
CA SER A 100 -14.22 -2.88 8.63
C SER A 100 -13.05 -2.16 9.31
N ILE A 101 -12.30 -1.35 8.55
CA ILE A 101 -11.18 -0.57 9.10
C ILE A 101 -11.61 0.85 9.37
N ASN A 102 -11.65 1.21 10.65
CA ASN A 102 -11.87 2.58 11.07
C ASN A 102 -10.55 3.36 11.00
N LEU A 103 -10.46 4.32 10.08
CA LEU A 103 -9.30 5.21 9.93
C LEU A 103 -8.94 5.98 11.20
N THR A 104 -9.90 6.25 12.08
CA THR A 104 -9.63 6.92 13.36
C THR A 104 -8.96 5.99 14.39
N LEU A 105 -9.08 4.66 14.19
CA LEU A 105 -8.49 3.65 15.07
C LEU A 105 -7.18 3.08 14.52
N LEU A 106 -6.95 3.16 13.21
CA LEU A 106 -5.70 2.69 12.57
C LEU A 106 -4.43 3.24 13.21
N PRO A 107 -4.31 4.56 13.47
CA PRO A 107 -3.14 5.10 14.17
C PRO A 107 -2.90 4.44 15.53
N LYS A 108 -3.97 4.04 16.23
CA LYS A 108 -3.92 3.38 17.54
C LYS A 108 -3.70 1.87 17.47
N LYS A 109 -3.92 1.25 16.31
CA LYS A 109 -3.70 -0.18 16.09
C LYS A 109 -2.21 -0.49 16.21
N SER A 110 -1.87 -1.55 16.93
CA SER A 110 -0.50 -2.06 16.98
C SER A 110 -0.09 -2.58 15.61
N ALA A 111 1.12 -2.21 15.17
CA ALA A 111 1.74 -2.76 13.98
C ALA A 111 2.26 -4.16 14.32
N MET A 112 1.77 -5.17 13.59
CA MET A 112 2.13 -6.57 13.81
C MET A 112 2.45 -7.25 12.48
N TRP A 113 3.48 -8.10 12.49
CA TRP A 113 3.87 -8.95 11.37
C TRP A 113 4.10 -10.37 11.89
N ASN A 114 3.32 -11.34 11.41
CA ASN A 114 3.40 -12.74 11.86
C ASN A 114 3.42 -12.86 13.41
N ASN A 115 2.53 -12.12 14.07
CA ASN A 115 2.42 -12.00 15.54
C ASN A 115 3.61 -11.32 16.25
N GLN A 116 4.59 -10.80 15.51
CA GLN A 116 5.68 -9.98 16.06
C GLN A 116 5.30 -8.50 16.02
N PHE A 117 5.56 -7.78 17.11
CA PHE A 117 5.30 -6.34 17.19
C PHE A 117 6.36 -5.55 16.42
N ILE A 118 5.93 -4.56 15.64
CA ILE A 118 6.81 -3.62 14.95
C ILE A 118 6.70 -2.26 15.65
N SER A 119 7.82 -1.82 16.22
CA SER A 119 7.93 -0.50 16.84
C SER A 119 7.77 0.61 15.78
N PRO A 120 6.97 1.65 16.04
CA PRO A 120 6.94 2.84 15.18
C PRO A 120 8.14 3.77 15.39
N LEU A 121 9.01 3.47 16.37
CA LEU A 121 10.13 4.33 16.78
C LEU A 121 11.51 3.75 16.46
N GLN A 122 11.57 2.46 16.14
CA GLN A 122 12.81 1.74 15.91
C GLN A 122 12.66 0.90 14.66
N ASP A 123 13.73 0.83 13.86
CA ASP A 123 13.70 0.00 12.66
C ASP A 123 13.50 -1.48 13.03
N PRO A 124 12.73 -2.22 12.21
CA PRO A 124 12.62 -3.65 12.39
C PRO A 124 13.98 -4.32 12.22
N GLU A 125 14.17 -5.47 12.86
CA GLU A 125 15.34 -6.32 12.65
C GLU A 125 15.55 -6.57 11.13
N PRO A 126 16.80 -6.60 10.63
CA PRO A 126 17.07 -6.74 9.19
C PRO A 126 16.33 -7.89 8.50
N GLN A 127 16.16 -9.04 9.18
CA GLN A 127 15.42 -10.17 8.63
C GLN A 127 13.92 -9.87 8.47
N LEU A 128 13.31 -9.22 9.46
CA LEU A 128 11.92 -8.79 9.40
C LEU A 128 11.72 -7.70 8.33
N ALA A 129 12.63 -6.73 8.25
CA ALA A 129 12.64 -5.72 7.19
C ALA A 129 12.68 -6.39 5.80
N ALA A 130 13.57 -7.37 5.61
CA ALA A 130 13.70 -8.10 4.36
C ALA A 130 12.41 -8.84 3.97
N HIS A 131 11.71 -9.49 4.91
CA HIS A 131 10.42 -10.14 4.62
C HIS A 131 9.36 -9.14 4.15
N ILE A 132 9.28 -7.97 4.80
CA ILE A 132 8.32 -6.92 4.41
C ILE A 132 8.66 -6.36 3.03
N LEU A 133 9.94 -6.09 2.78
CA LEU A 133 10.40 -5.60 1.47
C LEU A 133 10.18 -6.63 0.37
N TRP A 134 10.39 -7.92 0.66
CA TRP A 134 10.11 -9.01 -0.27
C TRP A 134 8.64 -9.05 -0.66
N GLU A 135 7.73 -9.04 0.32
CA GLU A 135 6.28 -9.00 0.05
C GLU A 135 5.92 -7.80 -0.83
N LEU A 136 6.43 -6.61 -0.53
CA LEU A 136 6.16 -5.42 -1.35
C LEU A 136 6.70 -5.54 -2.77
N CYS A 137 7.90 -6.10 -2.95
CA CYS A 137 8.49 -6.32 -4.27
C CYS A 137 7.68 -7.34 -5.07
N GLU A 138 7.36 -8.48 -4.45
CA GLU A 138 6.59 -9.57 -5.05
C GLU A 138 5.20 -9.10 -5.46
N LEU A 139 4.45 -8.47 -4.56
CA LEU A 139 3.10 -7.98 -4.86
C LEU A 139 3.11 -6.91 -5.95
N ASN A 140 4.06 -5.97 -5.94
CA ASN A 140 4.16 -4.98 -7.03
C ASN A 140 4.49 -5.64 -8.36
N PHE A 141 5.42 -6.60 -8.38
CA PHE A 141 5.77 -7.35 -9.59
C PHE A 141 4.59 -8.14 -10.16
N CYS A 142 3.85 -8.87 -9.32
CA CYS A 142 2.64 -9.58 -9.72
C CYS A 142 1.62 -8.63 -10.36
N ASN A 143 1.38 -7.47 -9.72
CA ASN A 143 0.44 -6.47 -10.24
C ASN A 143 0.89 -5.85 -11.56
N GLU A 144 2.18 -5.55 -11.71
CA GLU A 144 2.74 -5.05 -12.97
C GLU A 144 2.56 -6.08 -14.10
N LEU A 145 2.75 -7.37 -13.82
CA LEU A 145 2.51 -8.44 -14.78
C LEU A 145 1.02 -8.62 -15.12
N ILE A 146 0.12 -8.54 -14.14
CA ILE A 146 -1.33 -8.56 -14.39
C ILE A 146 -1.74 -7.39 -15.28
N MET A 147 -1.23 -6.18 -15.01
CA MET A 147 -1.51 -5.01 -15.85
C MET A 147 -0.96 -5.16 -17.26
N LEU A 148 0.29 -5.63 -17.41
CA LEU A 148 0.90 -5.86 -18.72
C LEU A 148 0.09 -6.88 -19.51
N ASN A 149 -0.30 -7.98 -18.86
CA ASN A 149 -1.12 -9.01 -19.43
C ASN A 149 -2.52 -8.51 -19.82
N SER A 150 -3.12 -7.61 -19.04
CA SER A 150 -4.37 -6.94 -19.38
C SER A 150 -4.21 -6.05 -20.61
N HIS A 151 -3.15 -5.24 -20.66
CA HIS A 151 -2.86 -4.34 -21.78
C HIS A 151 -2.60 -5.07 -23.10
N LEU A 152 -1.95 -6.23 -23.05
CA LEU A 152 -1.65 -7.06 -24.22
C LEU A 152 -2.81 -7.99 -24.60
N ASN A 153 -3.87 -8.06 -23.80
CA ASN A 153 -4.96 -9.00 -24.02
C ASN A 153 -5.77 -8.65 -25.27
N LYS A 154 -5.88 -9.60 -26.19
CA LYS A 154 -6.76 -9.53 -27.37
C LYS A 154 -7.68 -10.76 -27.49
N SER A 155 -7.70 -11.61 -26.47
CA SER A 155 -8.34 -12.94 -26.53
C SER A 155 -9.87 -12.91 -26.46
N GLY A 156 -10.48 -11.82 -25.99
CA GLY A 156 -11.93 -11.73 -25.74
C GLY A 156 -12.40 -12.61 -24.56
N MET A 157 -11.48 -13.23 -23.83
CA MET A 157 -11.76 -14.03 -22.63
C MET A 157 -12.31 -13.14 -21.51
N ASP A 158 -13.25 -13.68 -20.74
CA ASP A 158 -13.77 -13.03 -19.54
C ASP A 158 -12.64 -12.75 -18.53
N THR A 159 -12.78 -11.64 -17.80
CA THR A 159 -11.74 -11.17 -16.87
C THR A 159 -11.53 -12.15 -15.71
N LEU A 160 -12.59 -12.78 -15.22
CA LEU A 160 -12.53 -13.73 -14.10
C LEU A 160 -11.83 -15.02 -14.52
N ASP A 161 -12.25 -15.62 -15.64
CA ASP A 161 -11.64 -16.86 -16.18
C ASP A 161 -10.14 -16.66 -16.45
N ARG A 162 -9.80 -15.48 -16.99
CA ARG A 162 -8.42 -15.12 -17.26
C ARG A 162 -7.61 -14.94 -15.98
N GLN A 163 -8.16 -14.29 -14.96
CA GLN A 163 -7.48 -14.16 -13.67
C GLN A 163 -7.21 -15.52 -13.04
N GLN A 164 -8.19 -16.43 -13.05
CA GLN A 164 -8.00 -17.80 -12.55
C GLN A 164 -6.89 -18.54 -13.28
N LEU A 165 -6.82 -18.42 -14.61
CA LEU A 165 -5.73 -19.01 -15.40
C LEU A 165 -4.36 -18.42 -15.05
N LEU A 166 -4.30 -17.10 -14.82
CA LEU A 166 -3.06 -16.47 -14.40
C LEU A 166 -2.66 -16.93 -13.00
N GLU A 167 -3.58 -16.99 -12.04
CA GLU A 167 -3.30 -17.48 -10.69
C GLU A 167 -2.75 -18.90 -10.71
N GLN A 168 -3.24 -19.78 -11.59
CA GLN A 168 -2.72 -21.13 -11.78
C GLN A 168 -1.29 -21.20 -12.34
N CYS A 169 -0.83 -20.16 -13.06
CA CYS A 169 0.52 -20.11 -13.61
C CYS A 169 1.58 -19.77 -12.56
N TRP A 170 1.18 -19.27 -11.39
CA TRP A 170 2.07 -18.85 -10.33
C TRP A 170 2.01 -19.88 -9.20
N VAL A 171 3.03 -20.73 -9.12
CA VAL A 171 3.19 -21.65 -7.99
C VAL A 171 3.77 -20.87 -6.82
N GLY A 172 2.93 -20.51 -5.86
CA GLY A 172 3.29 -19.83 -4.61
C GLY A 172 2.34 -20.24 -3.49
#